data_AF-A0A0E0M5B6-F1
#
_entry.id   AF-A0A0E0M5B6-F1
#
_cell.length_a   1.000
_cell.length_b   1.000
_cell.length_c   1.000
_cell.angle_alpha   90.00
_cell.angle_beta   90.00
_cell.angle_gamma   90.00
#
_symmetry.space_group_name_H-M   'P 1'
#
loop_
_entity.id
_entity.type
_entity.pdbx_description
1 polymer ?
#
loop_
_entity_poly.entity_id
_entity_poly.type
_entity_poly.pdbx_seq_one_letter_code
_entity_poly.pdbx_strand_id
1 'polypeptide(L)'
;MNCLRLRRCRATSQVPPVTLPDDDDLLSEILLRLPPRPSSLPRASLVCKRWRRLVTDPGFHRRFGARHRNPPLIGVFEEYLGYPFFRSMMDPPDLIPRERFRLRLAEDEGGQWHFYGCRHGRVLLFDRTKNEIVVWDPNTGDHRRVAVPPEIDGKEKTIWNGAVLCAAAGDDGHVHGGFSSCPFKVVLVGVAGNNTQISCQISNIYFSESGKWSDLISIAAPFLVFFFRDPGILVGHALYWMAYGDHWLTILQFDLDKQRLAVIEWPSDSDPNCYTQTWLTEGDCLGVATLSRGSLQMWESKVCSDGVAKWVLQKTYELKNVLNPEFRLKIGYLTKLGYAQDIKVMFLWADHSVFMLQLDSLQAKKVWETYVIAPIHPYTSTYVAAIMNEIVLWDPDTGDHRRVAVPAEIDGEEKTIWNGAVLCAAAGDDGHVHGGFSSCPFKVVLVGVASNNTQMFACVYSSETGKWSDLISTAAPFLVFAFVDPATLVGHALYWLPAGFGKCILQFDLDSQTLAVIDLPPDPNCYPQILPAQGGSLGLADLSCDSLQIWERKVCSEGVAKWMLHKTYELDKVLDLKIRHLVKLGYAEDINAVFLWTDFGVFMVQLDSLRSKKLWETNIITPIHPYTSTYVAGI
;
A
#
# COMPACT_ATOMS: atom_id res chain seq x y z
N MET A 1 -2.85 -12.66 66.74
CA MET A 1 -2.39 -11.98 65.50
C MET A 1 -3.06 -10.63 65.47
N ASN A 2 -2.28 -9.56 65.61
CA ASN A 2 -2.73 -8.21 65.97
C ASN A 2 -3.29 -7.43 64.78
N CYS A 3 -4.56 -7.02 64.86
CA CYS A 3 -5.13 -5.96 64.02
C CYS A 3 -4.86 -4.60 64.70
N LEU A 4 -3.85 -3.87 64.23
CA LEU A 4 -3.64 -2.47 64.58
C LEU A 4 -4.18 -1.57 63.46
N ARG A 5 -5.18 -0.74 63.80
CA ARG A 5 -5.63 0.39 63.01
C ARG A 5 -4.46 1.36 62.78
N LEU A 6 -4.15 1.67 61.52
CA LEU A 6 -3.33 2.81 61.14
C LEU A 6 -4.18 3.90 60.49
N ARG A 7 -3.92 5.12 60.96
CA ARG A 7 -4.68 6.36 60.78
C ARG A 7 -4.72 6.82 59.32
N ARG A 8 -5.84 7.43 58.95
CA ARG A 8 -6.07 8.15 57.70
C ARG A 8 -5.04 9.28 57.56
N CYS A 9 -4.06 9.12 56.68
CA CYS A 9 -3.16 10.21 56.30
C CYS A 9 -3.93 11.20 55.41
N ARG A 10 -3.87 12.48 55.80
CA ARG A 10 -4.34 13.65 55.04
C ARG A 10 -3.80 13.56 53.60
N ALA A 11 -4.70 13.68 52.63
CA ALA A 11 -4.34 13.89 51.24
C ALA A 11 -3.45 15.14 51.15
N THR A 12 -2.20 14.93 50.74
CA THR A 12 -1.34 16.00 50.23
C THR A 12 -2.02 16.63 49.02
N SER A 13 -2.01 17.96 49.00
CA SER A 13 -2.51 18.81 47.93
C SER A 13 -2.25 18.20 46.55
N GLN A 14 -3.29 17.73 45.86
CA GLN A 14 -3.20 17.44 44.44
C GLN A 14 -2.86 18.75 43.73
N VAL A 15 -1.73 18.77 43.04
CA VAL A 15 -1.44 19.79 42.02
C VAL A 15 -2.65 19.78 41.07
N PRO A 16 -3.26 20.94 40.75
CA PRO A 16 -4.36 20.97 39.80
C PRO A 16 -3.90 20.31 38.49
N PRO A 17 -4.78 19.55 37.80
CA PRO A 17 -4.41 18.99 36.50
C PRO A 17 -3.96 20.13 35.60
N VAL A 18 -2.76 19.99 35.03
CA VAL A 18 -2.24 20.95 34.05
C VAL A 18 -3.28 21.03 32.94
N THR A 19 -4.00 22.15 32.87
CA THR A 19 -4.93 22.43 31.78
C THR A 19 -4.12 22.50 30.50
N LEU A 20 -4.46 21.64 29.55
CA LEU A 20 -3.92 21.69 28.20
C LEU A 20 -4.13 23.11 27.64
N PRO A 21 -3.24 23.62 26.76
CA PRO A 21 -3.47 24.89 26.09
C PRO A 21 -4.84 24.87 25.40
N ASP A 22 -5.71 25.83 25.71
CA ASP A 22 -6.99 26.02 24.99
C ASP A 22 -6.78 26.49 23.54
N ASP A 23 -5.54 26.76 23.16
CA ASP A 23 -5.12 27.17 21.82
C ASP A 23 -4.68 25.98 20.95
N ASP A 24 -5.39 25.77 19.83
CA ASP A 24 -5.09 24.74 18.82
C ASP A 24 -3.79 24.99 18.07
N ASP A 25 -3.36 26.24 17.94
CA ASP A 25 -2.10 26.58 17.28
C ASP A 25 -0.93 26.18 18.17
N LEU A 26 -1.01 26.49 19.46
CA LEU A 26 0.01 26.10 20.43
C LEU A 26 0.06 24.58 20.63
N LEU A 27 -1.10 23.92 20.65
CA LEU A 27 -1.17 22.47 20.69
C LEU A 27 -0.59 21.83 19.43
N SER A 28 -0.90 22.37 18.25
CA SER A 28 -0.27 21.93 16.99
C SER A 28 1.25 22.07 17.06
N GLU A 29 1.78 23.20 17.55
CA GLU A 29 3.22 23.42 17.70
C GLU A 29 3.91 22.44 18.67
N ILE A 30 3.20 21.98 19.70
CA ILE A 30 3.67 20.92 20.60
C ILE A 30 3.70 19.58 19.85
N LEU A 31 2.63 19.23 19.15
CA LEU A 31 2.51 17.96 18.42
C LEU A 31 3.50 17.86 17.26
N LEU A 32 3.83 18.99 16.62
CA LEU A 32 4.86 19.06 15.59
C LEU A 32 6.25 18.65 16.11
N ARG A 33 6.51 18.80 17.42
CA ARG A 33 7.79 18.41 18.05
C ARG A 33 7.90 16.92 18.36
N LEU A 34 6.82 16.15 18.18
CA LEU A 34 6.90 14.69 18.32
C LEU A 34 7.91 14.12 17.33
N PRO A 35 8.66 13.06 17.70
CA PRO A 35 9.62 12.46 16.81
C PRO A 35 8.92 11.89 15.56
N PRO A 36 9.55 11.88 14.38
CA PRO A 36 8.96 11.38 13.14
C PRO A 36 8.99 9.85 13.08
N ARG A 37 8.47 9.18 14.12
CA ARG A 37 8.34 7.73 14.16
C ARG A 37 6.93 7.31 13.75
N PRO A 38 6.77 6.15 13.08
CA PRO A 38 5.47 5.61 12.67
C PRO A 38 4.41 5.64 13.76
N SER A 39 4.75 5.35 15.03
CA SER A 39 3.81 5.32 16.15
C SER A 39 3.50 6.68 16.78
N SER A 40 4.24 7.75 16.47
CA SER A 40 4.16 9.02 17.23
C SER A 40 2.83 9.74 17.06
N LEU A 41 2.41 9.97 15.81
CA LEU A 41 1.14 10.63 15.51
C LEU A 41 -0.07 9.73 15.82
N PRO A 42 -0.07 8.41 15.52
CA PRO A 42 -1.12 7.52 15.99
C PRO A 42 -1.31 7.53 17.51
N ARG A 43 -0.22 7.52 18.29
CA ARG A 43 -0.33 7.62 19.75
C ARG A 43 -0.88 8.96 20.21
N ALA A 44 -0.48 10.06 19.56
CA ALA A 44 -1.03 11.38 19.84
C ALA A 44 -2.53 11.47 19.49
N SER A 45 -2.96 10.80 18.41
CA SER A 45 -4.36 10.80 17.97
C SER A 45 -5.29 10.02 18.92
N LEU A 46 -4.73 9.10 19.71
CA LEU A 46 -5.46 8.34 20.72
C LEU A 46 -5.69 9.10 22.02
N VAL A 47 -5.02 10.25 22.22
CA VAL A 47 -5.17 11.04 23.47
C VAL A 47 -6.57 11.65 23.58
N CYS A 48 -7.06 12.30 22.52
CA CYS A 48 -8.44 12.81 22.44
C CYS A 48 -8.83 13.20 21.01
N LYS A 49 -10.14 13.40 20.78
CA LYS A 49 -10.69 13.85 19.48
C LYS A 49 -10.04 15.13 18.96
N ARG A 50 -9.70 16.07 19.85
CA ARG A 50 -9.04 17.35 19.52
C ARG A 50 -7.65 17.13 18.94
N TRP A 51 -6.83 16.30 19.59
CA TRP A 51 -5.49 15.96 19.11
C TRP A 51 -5.56 15.19 17.80
N ARG A 52 -6.48 14.21 17.69
CA ARG A 52 -6.75 13.48 16.45
C ARG A 52 -7.01 14.44 15.29
N ARG A 53 -7.97 15.37 15.45
CA ARG A 53 -8.31 16.35 14.42
C ARG A 53 -7.09 17.13 13.93
N LEU A 54 -6.24 17.58 14.86
CA LEU A 54 -5.03 18.32 14.52
C LEU A 54 -4.01 17.43 13.80
N VAL A 55 -3.74 16.22 14.29
CA VAL A 55 -2.72 15.37 13.65
C VAL A 55 -3.18 14.79 12.32
N THR A 56 -4.48 14.61 12.08
CA THR A 56 -5.03 14.15 10.80
C THR A 56 -5.15 15.25 9.75
N ASP A 57 -4.97 16.52 10.14
CA ASP A 57 -5.07 17.64 9.21
C ASP A 57 -3.94 17.59 8.14
N PRO A 58 -4.25 17.69 6.84
CA PRO A 58 -3.23 17.71 5.80
C PRO A 58 -2.25 18.89 5.92
N GLY A 59 -2.69 20.02 6.48
CA GLY A 59 -1.82 21.16 6.81
C GLY A 59 -0.83 20.82 7.93
N PHE A 60 -1.28 20.11 8.97
CA PHE A 60 -0.42 19.58 10.02
C PHE A 60 0.61 18.59 9.49
N HIS A 61 0.22 17.58 8.68
CA HIS A 61 1.16 16.64 8.09
C HIS A 61 2.23 17.34 7.24
N ARG A 62 1.84 18.38 6.50
CA ARG A 62 2.80 19.26 5.80
C ARG A 62 3.76 19.90 6.79
N ARG A 63 3.28 20.64 7.79
CA ARG A 63 4.15 21.27 8.81
C ARG A 63 5.03 20.25 9.54
N PHE A 64 4.54 19.05 9.80
CA PHE A 64 5.27 17.97 10.46
C PHE A 64 6.45 17.51 9.61
N GLY A 65 6.22 17.23 8.32
CA GLY A 65 7.28 16.91 7.37
C GLY A 65 8.27 18.07 7.19
N ALA A 66 7.80 19.31 7.10
CA ALA A 66 8.65 20.51 6.93
C ALA A 66 9.59 20.72 8.12
N ARG A 67 9.14 20.36 9.32
CA ARG A 67 9.95 20.44 10.54
C ARG A 67 10.98 19.32 10.60
N HIS A 68 10.61 18.11 10.17
CA HIS A 68 11.45 16.92 10.19
C HIS A 68 12.13 16.67 8.83
N ARG A 69 12.72 17.73 8.25
CA ARG A 69 13.29 17.82 6.88
C ARG A 69 14.10 16.60 6.42
N ASN A 70 14.71 15.87 7.34
CA ASN A 70 15.44 14.63 7.07
C ASN A 70 14.58 13.42 7.44
N PRO A 71 13.90 12.78 6.48
CA PRO A 71 13.10 11.60 6.74
C PRO A 71 13.97 10.46 7.29
N PRO A 72 13.52 9.71 8.30
CA PRO A 72 14.24 8.55 8.79
C PRO A 72 14.27 7.43 7.74
N LEU A 73 15.30 6.59 7.81
CA LEU A 73 15.32 5.30 7.13
C LEU A 73 14.33 4.36 7.80
N ILE A 74 13.24 4.06 7.13
CA ILE A 74 12.19 3.19 7.67
C ILE A 74 12.29 1.76 7.16
N GLY A 75 12.99 1.54 6.04
CA GLY A 75 13.15 0.23 5.47
C GLY A 75 14.05 0.20 4.23
N VAL A 76 14.16 -0.97 3.63
CA VAL A 76 14.82 -1.19 2.34
C VAL A 76 13.87 -1.96 1.41
N PHE A 77 13.91 -1.64 0.12
CA PHE A 77 13.35 -2.49 -0.91
C PHE A 77 14.41 -3.42 -1.47
N GLU A 78 14.14 -4.71 -1.53
CA GLU A 78 14.99 -5.74 -2.11
C GLU A 78 14.40 -6.16 -3.45
N GLU A 79 15.24 -6.31 -4.47
CA GLU A 79 14.84 -6.89 -5.75
C GLU A 79 15.05 -8.41 -5.70
N TYR A 80 13.97 -9.17 -5.51
CA TYR A 80 14.01 -10.63 -5.43
C TYR A 80 13.15 -11.26 -6.53
N LEU A 81 13.77 -12.04 -7.42
CA LEU A 81 13.10 -12.73 -8.54
C LEU A 81 12.26 -11.81 -9.45
N GLY A 82 12.60 -10.52 -9.54
CA GLY A 82 11.87 -9.53 -10.33
C GLY A 82 10.66 -8.90 -9.64
N TYR A 83 10.52 -9.07 -8.31
CA TYR A 83 9.44 -8.47 -7.52
C TYR A 83 9.98 -7.54 -6.41
N PRO A 84 9.26 -6.44 -6.10
CA PRO A 84 9.59 -5.53 -5.02
C PRO A 84 9.27 -6.11 -3.64
N PHE A 85 10.29 -6.34 -2.81
CA PHE A 85 10.12 -6.78 -1.43
C PHE A 85 10.50 -5.69 -0.43
N PHE A 86 9.60 -5.30 0.47
CA PHE A 86 9.92 -4.34 1.54
C PHE A 86 10.34 -5.03 2.83
N ARG A 87 11.48 -4.61 3.39
CA ARG A 87 11.94 -4.97 4.74
C ARG A 87 11.98 -3.74 5.64
N SER A 88 11.22 -3.77 6.73
CA SER A 88 11.30 -2.75 7.78
C SER A 88 12.66 -2.79 8.49
N MET A 89 13.23 -1.60 8.71
CA MET A 89 14.46 -1.39 9.50
C MET A 89 14.15 -0.91 10.93
N MET A 90 12.87 -0.74 11.25
CA MET A 90 12.37 -0.25 12.53
C MET A 90 12.12 -1.40 13.50
N ASP A 91 12.41 -1.18 14.78
CA ASP A 91 12.08 -2.10 15.87
C ASP A 91 10.62 -1.91 16.34
N PRO A 92 9.97 -2.93 16.92
CA PRO A 92 8.68 -2.76 17.59
C PRO A 92 8.73 -1.63 18.64
N PRO A 93 7.71 -0.77 18.73
CA PRO A 93 6.38 -0.83 18.11
C PRO A 93 6.28 -0.15 16.72
N ASP A 94 7.38 0.40 16.21
CA ASP A 94 7.43 1.17 14.96
C ASP A 94 7.69 0.30 13.72
N LEU A 95 7.75 -1.03 13.89
CA LEU A 95 7.89 -2.02 12.83
C LEU A 95 6.77 -1.82 11.80
N ILE A 96 7.13 -1.61 10.53
CA ILE A 96 6.18 -1.50 9.44
C ILE A 96 5.98 -2.89 8.83
N PRO A 97 4.75 -3.44 8.84
CA PRO A 97 4.48 -4.71 8.19
C PRO A 97 4.77 -4.62 6.69
N ARG A 98 5.36 -5.68 6.12
CA ARG A 98 5.65 -5.76 4.67
C ARG A 98 4.38 -5.55 3.83
N GLU A 99 3.23 -5.99 4.36
CA GLU A 99 1.89 -5.87 3.77
C GLU A 99 1.54 -4.43 3.43
N ARG A 100 2.09 -3.46 4.18
CA ARG A 100 1.78 -2.05 4.00
C ARG A 100 2.37 -1.49 2.72
N PHE A 101 3.55 -1.94 2.32
CA PHE A 101 4.26 -1.50 1.12
C PHE A 101 4.35 -2.64 0.10
N ARG A 102 3.18 -3.21 -0.24
CA ARG A 102 3.05 -4.16 -1.35
C ARG A 102 2.66 -3.43 -2.62
N LEU A 103 3.46 -3.58 -3.67
CA LEU A 103 3.10 -3.14 -5.01
C LEU A 103 2.29 -4.23 -5.70
N ARG A 104 0.97 -4.21 -5.54
CA ARG A 104 0.06 -5.22 -6.13
C ARG A 104 0.17 -5.30 -7.66
N LEU A 105 0.42 -4.16 -8.32
CA LEU A 105 0.66 -4.07 -9.77
C LEU A 105 1.71 -5.07 -10.25
N ALA A 106 2.77 -5.29 -9.46
CA ALA A 106 3.84 -6.20 -9.84
C ALA A 106 3.44 -7.68 -9.70
N GLU A 107 2.64 -8.01 -8.68
CA GLU A 107 2.20 -9.38 -8.37
C GLU A 107 1.07 -9.84 -9.31
N ASP A 108 0.13 -8.95 -9.63
CA ASP A 108 -1.07 -9.26 -10.41
C ASP A 108 -0.79 -9.33 -11.93
N GLU A 109 0.14 -8.51 -12.44
CA GLU A 109 0.43 -8.42 -13.89
C GLU A 109 1.55 -9.37 -14.37
N GLY A 110 2.28 -10.04 -13.46
CA GLY A 110 3.30 -11.05 -13.82
C GLY A 110 4.52 -10.51 -14.58
N GLY A 111 4.92 -9.26 -14.35
CA GLY A 111 5.99 -8.57 -15.10
C GLY A 111 7.41 -8.74 -14.55
N GLN A 112 8.43 -8.39 -15.36
CA GLN A 112 9.81 -8.21 -14.90
C GLN A 112 10.04 -6.77 -14.46
N TRP A 113 10.17 -6.55 -13.15
CA TRP A 113 10.35 -5.24 -12.56
C TRP A 113 11.81 -5.00 -12.16
N HIS A 114 12.32 -3.80 -12.48
CA HIS A 114 13.63 -3.35 -12.03
C HIS A 114 13.53 -2.06 -11.22
N PHE A 115 14.32 -1.98 -10.14
CA PHE A 115 14.40 -0.78 -9.34
C PHE A 115 15.49 0.16 -9.86
N TYR A 116 15.12 1.41 -10.09
CA TYR A 116 16.06 2.48 -10.40
C TYR A 116 16.41 3.34 -9.19
N GLY A 117 15.64 3.22 -8.10
CA GLY A 117 16.02 3.78 -6.81
C GLY A 117 14.85 4.36 -6.01
N CYS A 118 15.18 4.81 -4.81
CA CYS A 118 14.27 5.53 -3.93
C CYS A 118 14.80 6.95 -3.70
N ARG A 119 13.94 7.96 -3.78
CA ARG A 119 14.30 9.34 -3.42
C ARG A 119 13.07 10.12 -2.94
N HIS A 120 13.22 10.89 -1.87
CA HIS A 120 12.17 11.75 -1.34
C HIS A 120 10.82 11.03 -1.09
N GLY A 121 10.87 9.81 -0.53
CA GLY A 121 9.67 9.00 -0.28
C GLY A 121 9.00 8.42 -1.52
N ARG A 122 9.68 8.40 -2.68
CA ARG A 122 9.17 7.81 -3.93
C ARG A 122 10.09 6.72 -4.42
N VAL A 123 9.50 5.73 -5.07
CA VAL A 123 10.20 4.59 -5.67
C VAL A 123 10.07 4.68 -7.20
N LEU A 124 11.19 4.55 -7.91
CA LEU A 124 11.23 4.51 -9.37
C LEU A 124 11.46 3.07 -9.83
N LEU A 125 10.55 2.57 -10.65
CA LEU A 125 10.52 1.22 -11.18
C LEU A 125 10.44 1.24 -12.70
N PHE A 126 10.93 0.19 -13.32
CA PHE A 126 10.77 -0.08 -14.74
C PHE A 126 10.10 -1.43 -14.94
N ASP A 127 8.96 -1.42 -15.61
CA ASP A 127 8.25 -2.61 -16.09
C ASP A 127 8.79 -2.95 -17.48
N ARG A 128 9.63 -3.99 -17.55
CA ARG A 128 10.19 -4.44 -18.84
C ARG A 128 9.13 -5.06 -19.76
N THR A 129 8.07 -5.62 -19.20
CA THR A 129 7.04 -6.32 -19.97
C THR A 129 6.20 -5.33 -20.75
N LYS A 130 5.78 -4.23 -20.10
CA LYS A 130 5.01 -3.17 -20.74
C LYS A 130 5.87 -2.03 -21.29
N ASN A 131 7.16 -2.06 -20.96
CA ASN A 131 8.13 -1.03 -21.32
C ASN A 131 7.71 0.36 -20.83
N GLU A 132 7.45 0.45 -19.54
CA GLU A 132 6.93 1.65 -18.89
C GLU A 132 7.69 1.95 -17.59
N ILE A 133 7.86 3.23 -17.33
CA ILE A 133 8.40 3.72 -16.06
C ILE A 133 7.26 3.93 -15.09
N VAL A 134 7.41 3.38 -13.89
CA VAL A 134 6.44 3.52 -12.81
C VAL A 134 7.06 4.30 -11.67
N VAL A 135 6.47 5.44 -11.33
CA VAL A 135 6.77 6.16 -10.10
C VAL A 135 5.71 5.78 -9.09
N TRP A 136 6.14 5.22 -7.96
CA TRP A 136 5.28 4.74 -6.89
C TRP A 136 5.52 5.52 -5.59
N ASP A 137 4.44 5.86 -4.88
CA ASP A 137 4.47 6.38 -3.52
C ASP A 137 3.99 5.26 -2.57
N PRO A 138 4.90 4.58 -1.86
CA PRO A 138 4.51 3.53 -0.92
C PRO A 138 3.60 3.99 0.22
N ASN A 139 3.66 5.27 0.63
CA ASN A 139 2.89 5.76 1.77
C ASN A 139 1.39 5.80 1.44
N THR A 140 1.05 6.29 0.24
CA THR A 140 -0.33 6.41 -0.25
C THR A 140 -0.76 5.18 -1.04
N GLY A 141 0.18 4.47 -1.67
CA GLY A 141 -0.09 3.41 -2.63
C GLY A 141 -0.39 3.91 -4.04
N ASP A 142 -0.45 5.23 -4.23
CA ASP A 142 -0.61 5.85 -5.54
C ASP A 142 0.60 5.53 -6.42
N HIS A 143 0.40 5.52 -7.73
CA HIS A 143 1.47 5.37 -8.69
C HIS A 143 1.12 6.07 -10.00
N ARG A 144 2.14 6.37 -10.81
CA ARG A 144 1.98 6.90 -12.16
C ARG A 144 2.85 6.13 -13.13
N ARG A 145 2.26 5.73 -14.25
CA ARG A 145 2.93 5.06 -15.37
C ARG A 145 3.27 6.11 -16.43
N VAL A 146 4.45 5.99 -17.02
CA VAL A 146 4.89 6.82 -18.14
C VAL A 146 5.55 5.91 -19.17
N ALA A 147 5.02 5.94 -20.39
CA ALA A 147 5.61 5.22 -21.50
C ALA A 147 7.06 5.67 -21.72
N VAL A 148 7.93 4.71 -21.99
CA VAL A 148 9.30 4.99 -22.41
C VAL A 148 9.28 5.76 -23.74
N PRO A 149 10.18 6.74 -23.92
CA PRO A 149 10.25 7.51 -25.17
C PRO A 149 10.69 6.62 -26.34
N PRO A 150 10.03 6.70 -27.52
CA PRO A 150 10.36 5.88 -28.69
C PRO A 150 11.83 5.95 -29.12
N GLU A 151 12.49 7.09 -28.88
CA GLU A 151 13.88 7.33 -29.24
C GLU A 151 14.89 6.49 -28.43
N ILE A 152 14.46 5.96 -27.27
CA ILE A 152 15.19 5.02 -26.41
C ILE A 152 14.54 3.62 -26.44
N ASP A 153 13.25 3.52 -26.81
CA ASP A 153 12.48 2.27 -26.96
C ASP A 153 12.82 1.45 -28.23
N GLY A 154 13.83 1.86 -29.00
CA GLY A 154 14.26 1.10 -30.18
C GLY A 154 15.09 -0.11 -29.78
N LYS A 155 15.03 -1.20 -30.56
CA LYS A 155 15.99 -2.34 -30.53
C LYS A 155 17.48 -1.91 -30.56
N GLU A 156 17.75 -0.64 -30.84
CA GLU A 156 19.05 0.01 -30.89
C GLU A 156 19.54 0.60 -29.56
N LYS A 157 18.72 0.75 -28.51
CA LYS A 157 19.13 1.29 -27.21
C LYS A 157 18.50 0.51 -26.04
N THR A 158 19.23 0.39 -24.94
CA THR A 158 18.79 -0.30 -23.73
C THR A 158 18.75 0.69 -22.57
N ILE A 159 17.61 0.79 -21.87
CA ILE A 159 17.50 1.56 -20.63
C ILE A 159 18.16 0.76 -19.51
N TRP A 160 19.10 1.41 -18.83
CA TRP A 160 19.84 0.78 -17.74
C TRP A 160 19.44 1.28 -16.37
N ASN A 161 19.12 2.57 -16.24
CA ASN A 161 18.79 3.16 -14.95
C ASN A 161 17.96 4.45 -15.09
N GLY A 162 17.60 5.06 -13.97
CA GLY A 162 16.96 6.35 -13.92
C GLY A 162 17.02 7.00 -12.55
N ALA A 163 16.40 8.17 -12.42
CA ALA A 163 16.21 8.86 -11.15
C ALA A 163 14.91 9.65 -11.14
N VAL A 164 14.22 9.62 -10.00
CA VAL A 164 13.06 10.48 -9.73
C VAL A 164 13.50 11.68 -8.89
N LEU A 165 13.04 12.87 -9.26
CA LEU A 165 13.34 14.13 -8.59
C LEU A 165 12.04 14.85 -8.27
N CYS A 166 11.92 15.48 -7.10
CA CYS A 166 10.82 16.43 -6.87
C CYS A 166 11.20 17.77 -7.51
N ALA A 167 10.30 18.36 -8.30
CA ALA A 167 10.60 19.56 -9.09
C ALA A 167 10.70 20.85 -8.24
N ALA A 168 10.35 20.79 -6.95
CA ALA A 168 10.38 21.92 -6.02
C ALA A 168 11.72 22.09 -5.28
N ALA A 169 12.81 21.52 -5.78
CA ALA A 169 14.14 21.52 -5.15
C ALA A 169 14.83 22.90 -5.05
N GLY A 170 14.09 24.01 -5.25
CA GLY A 170 14.60 25.38 -5.12
C GLY A 170 14.02 26.17 -3.94
N ASP A 171 13.10 25.61 -3.15
CA ASP A 171 12.53 26.27 -1.98
C ASP A 171 12.60 25.34 -0.75
N ASP A 172 13.41 25.74 0.24
CA ASP A 172 13.81 24.98 1.44
C ASP A 172 12.67 24.70 2.45
N GLY A 173 11.42 24.67 1.98
CA GLY A 173 10.20 24.57 2.79
C GLY A 173 9.13 23.60 2.27
N HIS A 174 9.35 22.91 1.15
CA HIS A 174 8.32 22.03 0.58
C HIS A 174 8.34 20.62 1.18
N VAL A 175 7.13 20.11 1.44
CA VAL A 175 6.91 18.82 2.08
C VAL A 175 6.51 17.83 1.01
N HIS A 176 7.21 16.70 0.96
CA HIS A 176 6.85 15.60 0.08
C HIS A 176 5.55 14.94 0.59
N GLY A 177 4.40 15.37 0.08
CA GLY A 177 3.16 14.60 0.16
C GLY A 177 3.01 13.68 -1.05
N GLY A 178 1.85 13.01 -1.14
CA GLY A 178 1.50 12.16 -2.28
C GLY A 178 1.53 12.88 -3.62
N PHE A 179 1.29 12.16 -4.72
CA PHE A 179 1.39 12.68 -6.09
C PHE A 179 0.60 13.97 -6.34
N SER A 180 -0.42 14.22 -5.53
CA SER A 180 -1.27 15.41 -5.58
C SER A 180 -0.60 16.70 -5.08
N SER A 181 0.53 16.60 -4.41
CA SER A 181 1.13 17.73 -3.66
C SER A 181 2.42 18.31 -4.27
N CYS A 182 3.13 17.55 -5.10
CA CYS A 182 4.42 17.97 -5.66
C CYS A 182 4.65 17.39 -7.08
N PRO A 183 4.95 18.23 -8.08
CA PRO A 183 5.40 17.76 -9.38
C PRO A 183 6.76 17.08 -9.28
N PHE A 184 7.02 16.13 -10.16
CA PHE A 184 8.26 15.37 -10.17
C PHE A 184 8.82 15.25 -11.58
N LYS A 185 10.14 15.09 -11.67
CA LYS A 185 10.87 14.84 -12.91
C LYS A 185 11.41 13.43 -12.86
N VAL A 186 11.44 12.78 -14.01
CA VAL A 186 12.11 11.48 -14.17
C VAL A 186 13.18 11.64 -15.21
N VAL A 187 14.40 11.20 -14.89
CA VAL A 187 15.51 11.11 -15.84
C VAL A 187 15.80 9.64 -16.09
N LEU A 188 15.92 9.26 -17.35
CA LEU A 188 16.35 7.94 -17.77
C LEU A 188 17.75 8.02 -18.36
N VAL A 189 18.53 6.97 -18.14
CA VAL A 189 19.82 6.75 -18.79
C VAL A 189 19.81 5.42 -19.53
N GLY A 190 20.20 5.48 -20.80
CA GLY A 190 20.31 4.33 -21.68
C GLY A 190 21.62 4.32 -22.45
N VAL A 191 21.92 3.17 -23.04
CA VAL A 191 23.12 2.94 -23.86
C VAL A 191 22.70 2.39 -25.21
N ALA A 192 23.36 2.84 -26.28
CA ALA A 192 23.17 2.25 -27.61
C ALA A 192 23.61 0.79 -27.65
N GLY A 193 23.00 -0.02 -28.51
CA GLY A 193 23.21 -1.48 -28.59
C GLY A 193 24.62 -1.88 -29.03
N ASN A 194 25.40 -0.94 -29.56
CA ASN A 194 26.83 -1.12 -29.82
C ASN A 194 27.72 -0.75 -28.61
N ASN A 195 27.13 -0.35 -27.49
CA ASN A 195 27.75 0.05 -26.23
C ASN A 195 28.68 1.28 -26.29
N THR A 196 28.71 2.06 -27.38
CA THR A 196 29.64 3.19 -27.55
C THR A 196 29.02 4.57 -27.30
N GLN A 197 27.70 4.65 -27.09
CA GLN A 197 27.01 5.92 -26.89
C GLN A 197 26.07 5.84 -25.70
N ILE A 198 26.19 6.81 -24.79
CA ILE A 198 25.31 6.98 -23.64
C ILE A 198 24.29 8.05 -23.99
N SER A 199 23.03 7.85 -23.62
CA SER A 199 21.96 8.84 -23.83
C SER A 199 21.11 9.02 -22.59
N CYS A 200 20.65 10.26 -22.35
CA CYS A 200 19.70 10.59 -21.30
C CYS A 200 18.51 11.37 -21.87
N GLN A 201 17.34 11.16 -21.27
CA GLN A 201 16.15 12.00 -21.48
C GLN A 201 15.53 12.31 -20.12
N ILE A 202 14.96 13.51 -20.02
CA ILE A 202 14.24 13.95 -18.84
C ILE A 202 12.79 14.22 -19.20
N SER A 203 11.85 13.69 -18.43
CA SER A 203 10.44 14.05 -18.51
C SER A 203 10.04 14.85 -17.28
N ASN A 204 9.27 15.91 -17.52
CA ASN A 204 8.56 16.62 -16.48
C ASN A 204 7.17 15.99 -16.34
N ILE A 205 6.98 15.22 -15.27
CA ILE A 205 5.70 14.56 -15.01
C ILE A 205 4.91 15.48 -14.07
N TYR A 206 4.14 16.39 -14.68
CA TYR A 206 3.19 17.24 -13.96
C TYR A 206 1.85 16.51 -13.77
N PHE A 207 0.91 17.15 -13.06
CA PHE A 207 -0.50 16.75 -12.94
C PHE A 207 -1.21 16.53 -14.28
N SER A 208 -0.65 16.97 -15.41
CA SER A 208 -1.23 16.74 -16.74
C SER A 208 -0.74 15.41 -17.32
N GLU A 209 -1.68 14.58 -17.75
CA GLU A 209 -1.54 13.28 -18.43
C GLU A 209 -0.55 13.24 -19.63
N SER A 210 0.03 14.38 -20.02
CA SER A 210 0.87 14.48 -21.22
C SER A 210 2.30 13.94 -21.09
N GLY A 211 2.89 13.87 -19.88
CA GLY A 211 4.16 13.16 -19.58
C GLY A 211 5.35 13.31 -20.55
N LYS A 212 5.45 14.42 -21.30
CA LYS A 212 6.35 14.51 -22.47
C LYS A 212 7.82 14.48 -22.08
N TRP A 213 8.58 13.62 -22.75
CA TRP A 213 10.03 13.55 -22.67
C TRP A 213 10.68 14.75 -23.38
N SER A 214 11.83 15.18 -22.87
CA SER A 214 12.71 16.12 -23.55
C SER A 214 13.31 15.50 -24.82
N ASP A 215 13.95 16.33 -25.62
CA ASP A 215 14.83 15.84 -26.68
C ASP A 215 15.89 14.90 -26.12
N LEU A 216 16.29 13.93 -26.94
CA LEU A 216 17.34 12.98 -26.59
C LEU A 216 18.70 13.66 -26.55
N ILE A 217 19.38 13.52 -25.40
CA ILE A 217 20.73 14.07 -25.21
C ILE A 217 21.69 12.88 -25.18
N SER A 218 22.68 12.87 -26.06
CA SER A 218 23.64 11.76 -26.19
C SER A 218 25.07 12.24 -26.12
N ILE A 219 25.96 11.37 -25.64
CA ILE A 219 27.41 11.59 -25.60
C ILE A 219 28.13 10.28 -25.97
N ALA A 220 29.25 10.39 -26.67
CA ALA A 220 30.11 9.25 -26.93
C ALA A 220 30.70 8.74 -25.60
N ALA A 221 30.59 7.44 -25.37
CA ALA A 221 31.24 6.80 -24.24
C ALA A 221 32.75 6.70 -24.49
N PRO A 222 33.60 6.88 -23.48
CA PRO A 222 35.05 6.75 -23.63
C PRO A 222 35.49 5.29 -23.89
N PHE A 223 34.62 4.32 -23.61
CA PHE A 223 34.81 2.88 -23.81
C PHE A 223 33.44 2.19 -23.96
N LEU A 224 33.43 0.87 -24.21
CA LEU A 224 32.19 0.08 -24.27
C LEU A 224 31.52 -0.01 -22.90
N VAL A 225 30.36 0.62 -22.74
CA VAL A 225 29.57 0.62 -21.50
C VAL A 225 28.59 -0.53 -21.50
N PHE A 226 28.69 -1.42 -20.52
CA PHE A 226 27.84 -2.58 -20.40
C PHE A 226 26.62 -2.35 -19.52
N PHE A 227 26.73 -1.59 -18.42
CA PHE A 227 25.58 -1.36 -17.52
C PHE A 227 25.77 -0.15 -16.60
N PHE A 228 24.66 0.31 -16.02
CA PHE A 228 24.60 1.27 -14.91
C PHE A 228 23.95 0.60 -13.70
N ARG A 229 24.77 0.15 -12.75
CA ARG A 229 24.29 -0.66 -11.61
C ARG A 229 23.54 0.16 -10.56
N ASP A 230 24.03 1.36 -10.30
CA ASP A 230 23.64 2.14 -9.13
C ASP A 230 22.66 3.26 -9.46
N PRO A 231 21.70 3.55 -8.55
CA PRO A 231 20.83 4.71 -8.67
C PRO A 231 21.62 6.01 -8.85
N GLY A 232 21.07 6.93 -9.63
CA GLY A 232 21.68 8.24 -9.87
C GLY A 232 21.79 9.06 -8.58
N ILE A 233 22.98 9.56 -8.28
CA ILE A 233 23.26 10.43 -7.13
C ILE A 233 23.04 11.89 -7.55
N LEU A 234 22.32 12.66 -6.74
CA LEU A 234 22.09 14.09 -6.98
C LEU A 234 23.12 14.90 -6.19
N VAL A 235 23.95 15.68 -6.87
CA VAL A 235 24.88 16.64 -6.25
C VAL A 235 24.60 18.02 -6.85
N GLY A 236 24.15 18.95 -6.01
CA GLY A 236 23.61 20.23 -6.49
C GLY A 236 22.50 20.02 -7.52
N HIS A 237 22.66 20.63 -8.70
CA HIS A 237 21.73 20.54 -9.82
C HIS A 237 22.14 19.51 -10.89
N ALA A 238 22.94 18.50 -10.54
CA ALA A 238 23.37 17.46 -11.48
C ALA A 238 23.18 16.05 -10.92
N LEU A 239 22.79 15.13 -11.80
CA LEU A 239 22.73 13.70 -11.52
C LEU A 239 23.99 13.00 -12.00
N TYR A 240 24.46 12.03 -11.20
CA TYR A 240 25.67 11.28 -11.47
C TYR A 240 25.37 9.79 -11.44
N TRP A 241 25.70 9.09 -12.53
CA TRP A 241 25.65 7.63 -12.60
C TRP A 241 27.02 7.06 -12.91
N MET A 242 27.29 5.88 -12.40
CA MET A 242 28.52 5.16 -12.68
C MET A 242 28.31 4.20 -13.86
N ALA A 243 29.12 4.39 -14.90
CA ALA A 243 29.12 3.56 -16.09
C ALA A 243 30.22 2.49 -15.97
N TYR A 244 29.83 1.23 -16.17
CA TYR A 244 30.72 0.09 -16.07
C TYR A 244 31.09 -0.46 -17.46
N GLY A 245 32.39 -0.58 -17.73
CA GLY A 245 32.96 -1.29 -18.87
C GLY A 245 33.69 -2.56 -18.41
N ASP A 246 34.41 -3.24 -19.32
CA ASP A 246 35.11 -4.50 -19.00
C ASP A 246 36.14 -4.30 -17.88
N HIS A 247 36.97 -3.26 -18.01
CA HIS A 247 38.07 -2.93 -17.09
C HIS A 247 38.13 -1.43 -16.77
N TRP A 248 37.10 -0.69 -17.15
CA TRP A 248 37.08 0.77 -17.07
C TRP A 248 35.81 1.22 -16.35
N LEU A 249 35.97 2.25 -15.53
CA LEU A 249 34.88 2.94 -14.84
C LEU A 249 34.90 4.40 -15.26
N THR A 250 33.73 5.00 -15.36
CA THR A 250 33.59 6.44 -15.52
C THR A 250 32.31 6.92 -14.85
N ILE A 251 32.21 8.21 -14.59
CA ILE A 251 31.03 8.83 -14.01
C ILE A 251 30.37 9.67 -15.09
N LEU A 252 29.12 9.35 -15.40
CA LEU A 252 28.27 10.17 -16.24
C LEU A 252 27.64 11.26 -15.38
N GLN A 253 27.86 12.52 -15.74
CA GLN A 253 27.17 13.67 -15.19
C GLN A 253 26.07 14.12 -16.15
N PHE A 254 24.87 14.37 -15.61
CA PHE A 254 23.77 15.05 -16.29
C PHE A 254 23.42 16.34 -15.56
N ASP A 255 23.73 17.48 -16.18
CA ASP A 255 23.37 18.81 -15.69
C ASP A 255 21.89 19.07 -15.95
N LEU A 256 21.08 19.20 -14.89
CA LEU A 256 19.63 19.36 -14.99
C LEU A 256 19.21 20.72 -15.54
N ASP A 257 20.02 21.76 -15.30
CA ASP A 257 19.70 23.14 -15.67
C ASP A 257 20.02 23.39 -17.15
N LYS A 258 21.20 22.91 -17.59
CA LYS A 258 21.67 23.07 -18.97
C LYS A 258 21.23 21.94 -19.88
N GLN A 259 20.75 20.83 -19.31
CA GLN A 259 20.41 19.59 -20.02
C GLN A 259 21.60 19.10 -20.88
N ARG A 260 22.74 18.87 -20.22
CA ARG A 260 23.98 18.44 -20.88
C ARG A 260 24.59 17.24 -20.18
N LEU A 261 25.19 16.37 -20.98
CA LEU A 261 25.99 15.25 -20.50
C LEU A 261 27.46 15.61 -20.49
N ALA A 262 28.15 15.14 -19.44
CA ALA A 262 29.60 15.15 -19.35
C ALA A 262 30.07 13.80 -18.81
N VAL A 263 31.26 13.39 -19.25
CA VAL A 263 31.93 12.19 -18.77
C VAL A 263 33.08 12.62 -17.88
N ILE A 264 33.09 12.15 -16.64
CA ILE A 264 34.12 12.43 -15.65
C ILE A 264 34.98 11.19 -15.48
N GLU A 265 36.29 11.37 -15.62
CA GLU A 265 37.26 10.30 -15.45
C GLU A 265 37.23 9.75 -14.02
N TRP A 266 37.45 8.44 -13.89
CA TRP A 266 37.52 7.76 -12.62
C TRP A 266 38.89 7.98 -11.95
N PRO A 267 38.99 7.98 -10.59
CA PRO A 267 40.29 8.05 -9.91
C PRO A 267 41.25 6.94 -10.37
N SER A 268 42.32 7.32 -11.06
CA SER A 268 43.26 6.40 -11.74
C SER A 268 44.02 5.46 -10.79
N ASP A 269 44.22 5.91 -9.54
CA ASP A 269 44.95 5.17 -8.50
C ASP A 269 44.06 4.19 -7.71
N SER A 270 42.79 4.05 -8.10
CA SER A 270 41.87 3.10 -7.47
C SER A 270 41.85 1.76 -8.22
N ASP A 271 41.74 0.66 -7.49
CA ASP A 271 41.70 -0.69 -8.07
C ASP A 271 40.36 -0.91 -8.80
N PRO A 272 40.36 -1.14 -10.13
CA PRO A 272 39.14 -1.30 -10.93
C PRO A 272 38.36 -2.59 -10.62
N ASN A 273 38.95 -3.55 -9.89
CA ASN A 273 38.27 -4.77 -9.43
C ASN A 273 37.52 -4.60 -8.10
N CYS A 274 37.47 -3.38 -7.56
CA CYS A 274 36.77 -3.07 -6.31
C CYS A 274 35.29 -2.79 -6.54
N TYR A 275 34.44 -3.11 -5.54
CA TYR A 275 33.06 -2.64 -5.54
C TYR A 275 33.08 -1.15 -5.24
N THR A 276 32.67 -0.30 -6.17
CA THR A 276 32.83 1.15 -6.06
C THR A 276 31.48 1.84 -5.95
N GLN A 277 31.46 3.05 -5.40
CA GLN A 277 30.28 3.89 -5.29
C GLN A 277 30.64 5.39 -5.30
N THR A 278 29.88 6.22 -5.99
CA THR A 278 29.87 7.68 -5.79
C THR A 278 29.11 8.03 -4.50
N TRP A 279 29.65 8.95 -3.69
CA TRP A 279 29.02 9.44 -2.45
C TRP A 279 29.20 10.96 -2.35
N LEU A 280 28.41 11.61 -1.49
CA LEU A 280 28.53 13.05 -1.22
C LEU A 280 29.56 13.30 -0.12
N THR A 281 30.55 14.15 -0.38
CA THR A 281 31.50 14.57 0.66
C THR A 281 30.84 15.51 1.67
N GLU A 282 31.54 15.83 2.78
CA GLU A 282 31.04 16.76 3.80
C GLU A 282 30.78 18.19 3.29
N GLY A 283 31.30 18.55 2.11
CA GLY A 283 31.15 19.89 1.52
C GLY A 283 30.29 19.96 0.26
N ASP A 284 29.38 18.99 0.04
CA ASP A 284 28.55 18.86 -1.17
C ASP A 284 29.35 18.77 -2.48
N CYS A 285 30.62 18.39 -2.40
CA CYS A 285 31.42 18.06 -3.58
C CYS A 285 31.16 16.60 -3.99
N LEU A 286 31.39 16.30 -5.26
CA LEU A 286 31.34 14.94 -5.77
C LEU A 286 32.46 14.10 -5.14
N GLY A 287 32.08 13.08 -4.38
CA GLY A 287 32.99 12.10 -3.79
C GLY A 287 32.84 10.71 -4.41
N VAL A 288 33.89 9.90 -4.27
CA VAL A 288 33.88 8.48 -4.64
C VAL A 288 34.40 7.67 -3.47
N ALA A 289 33.67 6.62 -3.11
CA ALA A 289 33.99 5.64 -2.10
C ALA A 289 34.36 4.35 -2.85
N THR A 290 35.60 3.91 -2.72
CA THR A 290 36.06 2.65 -3.31
C THR A 290 36.18 1.60 -2.23
N LEU A 291 35.44 0.49 -2.38
CA LEU A 291 35.41 -0.62 -1.45
C LEU A 291 36.21 -1.80 -2.00
N SER A 292 37.37 -2.04 -1.41
CA SER A 292 38.19 -3.22 -1.68
C SER A 292 37.92 -4.34 -0.68
N ARG A 293 38.55 -5.50 -0.87
CA ARG A 293 38.44 -6.64 0.08
C ARG A 293 38.83 -6.29 1.52
N GLY A 294 39.66 -5.27 1.73
CA GLY A 294 40.20 -4.94 3.05
C GLY A 294 40.13 -3.47 3.44
N SER A 295 39.82 -2.57 2.50
CA SER A 295 39.81 -1.12 2.76
C SER A 295 38.63 -0.40 2.10
N LEU A 296 38.21 0.69 2.73
CA LEU A 296 37.32 1.69 2.18
C LEU A 296 38.14 2.96 1.96
N GLN A 297 38.30 3.39 0.71
CA GLN A 297 38.97 4.65 0.38
C GLN A 297 37.94 5.71 -0.02
N MET A 298 38.13 6.91 0.48
CA MET A 298 37.23 8.04 0.27
C MET A 298 37.97 9.11 -0.54
N TRP A 299 37.48 9.40 -1.73
CA TRP A 299 38.03 10.33 -2.70
C TRP A 299 37.08 11.51 -2.86
N GLU A 300 37.64 12.68 -3.14
CA GLU A 300 36.89 13.92 -3.40
C GLU A 300 37.41 14.57 -4.67
N SER A 301 36.50 15.04 -5.52
CA SER A 301 36.84 15.83 -6.69
C SER A 301 37.06 17.29 -6.26
N LYS A 302 38.29 17.79 -6.41
CA LYS A 302 38.65 19.18 -6.10
C LYS A 302 39.08 19.91 -7.35
N VAL A 303 38.56 21.11 -7.57
CA VAL A 303 39.00 22.00 -8.64
C VAL A 303 40.40 22.52 -8.29
N CYS A 304 41.41 22.15 -9.09
CA CYS A 304 42.77 22.64 -8.93
C CYS A 304 42.90 24.09 -9.43
N SER A 305 44.03 24.73 -9.12
CA SER A 305 44.33 26.11 -9.53
C SER A 305 44.35 26.32 -11.04
N ASP A 306 44.44 25.25 -11.84
CA ASP A 306 44.35 25.22 -13.30
C ASP A 306 42.89 25.16 -13.82
N GLY A 307 41.90 25.12 -12.92
CA GLY A 307 40.48 25.00 -13.26
C GLY A 307 40.02 23.57 -13.57
N VAL A 308 40.93 22.58 -13.53
CA VAL A 308 40.61 21.17 -13.79
C VAL A 308 40.30 20.46 -12.48
N ALA A 309 39.18 19.73 -12.45
CA ALA A 309 38.81 18.91 -11.30
C ALA A 309 39.69 17.65 -11.26
N LYS A 310 40.40 17.43 -10.14
CA LYS A 310 41.22 16.24 -9.89
C LYS A 310 40.73 15.49 -8.66
N TRP A 311 40.85 14.18 -8.70
CA TRP A 311 40.52 13.31 -7.57
C TRP A 311 41.63 13.36 -6.52
N VAL A 312 41.25 13.62 -5.28
CA VAL A 312 42.15 13.64 -4.13
C VAL A 312 41.68 12.61 -3.12
N LEU A 313 42.52 11.63 -2.81
CA LEU A 313 42.28 10.67 -1.74
C LEU A 313 42.24 11.43 -0.40
N GLN A 314 41.08 11.44 0.25
CA GLN A 314 40.91 12.06 1.56
C GLN A 314 41.35 11.12 2.67
N LYS A 315 40.89 9.86 2.62
CA LYS A 315 41.12 8.92 3.72
C LYS A 315 40.99 7.47 3.28
N THR A 316 41.74 6.59 3.94
CA THR A 316 41.65 5.14 3.79
C THR A 316 41.35 4.52 5.15
N TYR A 317 40.35 3.64 5.18
CA TYR A 317 39.94 2.93 6.38
C TYR A 317 40.13 1.43 6.19
N GLU A 318 40.71 0.75 7.17
CA GLU A 318 40.74 -0.71 7.18
C GLU A 318 39.37 -1.25 7.61
N LEU A 319 38.68 -1.94 6.69
CA LEU A 319 37.31 -2.41 6.91
C LEU A 319 37.21 -3.41 8.06
N LYS A 320 38.25 -4.21 8.30
CA LYS A 320 38.31 -5.04 9.51
C LYS A 320 38.10 -4.17 10.75
N ASN A 321 38.73 -3.01 10.90
CA ASN A 321 38.57 -2.22 12.12
C ASN A 321 37.19 -1.55 12.21
N VAL A 322 36.56 -1.29 11.06
CA VAL A 322 35.22 -0.69 10.96
C VAL A 322 34.11 -1.71 11.26
N LEU A 323 34.24 -2.93 10.74
CA LEU A 323 33.24 -4.01 10.87
C LEU A 323 33.49 -4.97 12.06
N ASN A 324 34.73 -5.03 12.59
CA ASN A 324 35.20 -6.03 13.57
C ASN A 324 35.33 -5.60 15.06
N PRO A 325 34.67 -4.56 15.61
CA PRO A 325 34.72 -4.39 17.07
C PRO A 325 34.07 -5.57 17.84
N GLU A 326 33.02 -6.20 17.29
CA GLU A 326 32.22 -7.21 18.01
C GLU A 326 32.02 -8.54 17.25
N PHE A 327 32.20 -8.59 15.91
CA PHE A 327 31.59 -9.64 15.09
C PHE A 327 32.49 -10.83 14.64
N ARG A 328 33.80 -10.88 14.98
CA ARG A 328 34.74 -11.99 14.63
C ARG A 328 34.64 -12.51 13.18
N LEU A 329 34.38 -11.65 12.20
CA LEU A 329 34.14 -12.04 10.81
C LEU A 329 35.46 -12.43 10.12
N LYS A 330 35.46 -13.56 9.40
CA LYS A 330 36.51 -13.85 8.41
C LYS A 330 36.04 -13.29 7.06
N ILE A 331 36.46 -12.07 6.71
CA ILE A 331 36.03 -11.40 5.48
C ILE A 331 36.63 -12.13 4.26
N GLY A 332 35.93 -13.13 3.74
CA GLY A 332 36.28 -13.84 2.51
C GLY A 332 35.79 -13.13 1.24
N TYR A 333 34.57 -12.59 1.32
CA TYR A 333 33.86 -11.88 0.25
C TYR A 333 33.03 -10.73 0.85
N LEU A 334 33.13 -9.56 0.24
CA LEU A 334 32.44 -8.33 0.64
C LEU A 334 31.81 -7.73 -0.61
N THR A 335 30.55 -7.32 -0.53
CA THR A 335 29.87 -6.66 -1.64
C THR A 335 29.01 -5.52 -1.15
N LYS A 336 28.85 -4.50 -2.00
CA LYS A 336 27.91 -3.41 -1.75
C LYS A 336 26.51 -3.81 -2.22
N LEU A 337 25.50 -3.55 -1.40
CA LEU A 337 24.10 -3.80 -1.74
C LEU A 337 23.32 -2.54 -2.10
N GLY A 338 23.60 -1.40 -1.46
CA GLY A 338 22.83 -0.18 -1.67
C GLY A 338 23.35 1.01 -0.85
N TYR A 339 22.79 2.19 -1.10
CA TYR A 339 23.18 3.44 -0.44
C TYR A 339 22.01 4.40 -0.31
N ALA A 340 21.92 5.01 0.86
CA ALA A 340 20.94 6.03 1.19
C ALA A 340 21.65 7.38 1.18
N GLN A 341 21.51 8.12 0.07
CA GLN A 341 22.19 9.40 -0.14
C GLN A 341 21.93 10.40 1.00
N ASP A 342 20.65 10.60 1.35
CA ASP A 342 20.23 11.66 2.27
C ASP A 342 20.74 11.49 3.72
N ILE A 343 21.08 10.26 4.09
CA ILE A 343 21.57 9.91 5.44
C ILE A 343 22.99 9.33 5.43
N LYS A 344 23.63 9.31 4.26
CA LYS A 344 25.00 8.81 4.01
C LYS A 344 25.27 7.39 4.52
N VAL A 345 24.25 6.53 4.48
CA VAL A 345 24.35 5.14 4.94
C VAL A 345 24.60 4.20 3.76
N MET A 346 25.63 3.38 3.87
CA MET A 346 25.96 2.32 2.91
C MET A 346 25.59 0.94 3.48
N PHE A 347 25.04 0.07 2.63
CA PHE A 347 24.74 -1.30 2.98
C PHE A 347 25.73 -2.27 2.33
N LEU A 348 26.28 -3.15 3.16
CA LEU A 348 27.34 -4.08 2.80
C LEU A 348 26.91 -5.51 3.14
N TRP A 349 27.14 -6.44 2.23
CA TRP A 349 27.06 -7.87 2.51
C TRP A 349 28.45 -8.41 2.80
N ALA A 350 28.60 -9.10 3.93
CA ALA A 350 29.80 -9.85 4.26
C ALA A 350 29.42 -11.07 5.11
N ASP A 351 30.00 -12.23 4.80
CA ASP A 351 29.87 -13.46 5.61
C ASP A 351 28.41 -13.77 6.00
N HIS A 352 27.55 -13.87 4.99
CA HIS A 352 26.11 -14.16 5.13
C HIS A 352 25.32 -13.14 5.98
N SER A 353 25.85 -11.93 6.14
CA SER A 353 25.23 -10.88 6.95
C SER A 353 25.20 -9.56 6.20
N VAL A 354 24.14 -8.78 6.40
CA VAL A 354 24.06 -7.40 5.92
C VAL A 354 24.39 -6.44 7.04
N PHE A 355 25.32 -5.53 6.75
CA PHE A 355 25.78 -4.48 7.62
C PHE A 355 25.33 -3.13 7.08
N MET A 356 24.90 -2.28 8.00
CA MET A 356 24.66 -0.88 7.78
C MET A 356 25.88 -0.10 8.26
N LEU A 357 26.52 0.65 7.39
CA LEU A 357 27.69 1.48 7.68
C LEU A 357 27.32 2.96 7.52
N GLN A 358 27.40 3.71 8.61
CA GLN A 358 27.30 5.16 8.58
C GLN A 358 28.64 5.76 8.14
N LEU A 359 28.70 6.47 7.01
CA LEU A 359 29.97 6.92 6.43
C LEU A 359 30.68 8.00 7.24
N ASP A 360 29.92 8.92 7.86
CA ASP A 360 30.50 10.04 8.63
C ASP A 360 31.15 9.55 9.94
N SER A 361 30.48 8.63 10.65
CA SER A 361 30.94 8.12 11.95
C SER A 361 31.73 6.81 11.84
N LEU A 362 31.68 6.14 10.68
CA LEU A 362 32.18 4.79 10.44
C LEU A 362 31.67 3.75 11.44
N GLN A 363 30.47 3.99 11.96
CA GLN A 363 29.81 3.02 12.83
C GLN A 363 29.10 2.00 11.96
N ALA A 364 29.41 0.73 12.17
CA ALA A 364 28.79 -0.38 11.50
C ALA A 364 27.88 -1.15 12.46
N LYS A 365 26.68 -1.52 11.99
CA LYS A 365 25.76 -2.39 12.72
C LYS A 365 25.35 -3.54 11.81
N LYS A 366 25.45 -4.78 12.30
CA LYS A 366 24.81 -5.94 11.66
C LYS A 366 23.29 -5.80 11.77
N VAL A 367 22.59 -5.98 10.66
CA VAL A 367 21.15 -5.72 10.59
C VAL A 367 20.35 -7.00 10.42
N TRP A 368 20.73 -7.87 9.48
CA TRP A 368 20.12 -9.19 9.31
C TRP A 368 21.10 -10.18 8.67
N GLU A 369 20.74 -11.46 8.69
CA GLU A 369 21.47 -12.54 8.05
C GLU A 369 20.77 -12.96 6.76
N THR A 370 21.55 -13.21 5.71
CA THR A 370 21.05 -13.69 4.42
C THR A 370 22.16 -14.37 3.62
N TYR A 371 21.80 -15.48 2.98
CA TYR A 371 22.62 -16.14 1.97
C TYR A 371 22.46 -15.51 0.58
N VAL A 372 21.45 -14.65 0.41
CA VAL A 372 21.12 -14.02 -0.87
C VAL A 372 21.81 -12.66 -0.96
N ILE A 373 22.53 -12.45 -2.06
CA ILE A 373 23.11 -11.16 -2.44
C ILE A 373 22.18 -10.53 -3.46
N ALA A 374 21.40 -9.54 -3.05
CA ALA A 374 20.48 -8.80 -3.91
C ALA A 374 20.70 -7.29 -3.76
N PRO A 375 20.57 -6.49 -4.83
CA PRO A 375 20.52 -5.04 -4.72
C PRO A 375 19.44 -4.63 -3.73
N ILE A 376 19.75 -3.61 -2.93
CA ILE A 376 18.79 -3.01 -2.01
C ILE A 376 18.68 -1.52 -2.27
N HIS A 377 17.47 -1.00 -2.14
CA HIS A 377 17.13 0.40 -2.33
C HIS A 377 16.64 0.95 -0.99
N PRO A 378 17.50 1.64 -0.23
CA PRO A 378 17.12 2.21 1.05
C PRO A 378 15.99 3.21 0.89
N TYR A 379 14.95 3.09 1.71
CA TYR A 379 13.75 3.89 1.65
C TYR A 379 13.64 4.81 2.86
N THR A 380 13.80 6.11 2.61
CA THR A 380 13.59 7.17 3.59
C THR A 380 12.25 7.83 3.36
N SER A 381 11.46 7.97 4.42
CA SER A 381 10.15 8.63 4.37
C SER A 381 9.79 9.16 5.75
N THR A 382 9.16 10.34 5.82
CA THR A 382 8.48 10.83 7.03
C THR A 382 7.16 10.08 7.19
N TYR A 383 7.24 8.74 7.20
CA TYR A 383 6.08 7.87 7.21
C TYR A 383 5.26 8.16 8.47
N VAL A 384 4.13 8.80 8.24
CA VAL A 384 3.05 8.85 9.21
C VAL A 384 2.25 7.59 8.95
N ALA A 385 2.28 6.64 9.89
CA ALA A 385 1.36 5.52 9.81
C ALA A 385 -0.03 6.11 9.65
N ALA A 386 -0.66 5.83 8.51
CA ALA A 386 -1.97 6.35 8.22
C ALA A 386 -2.84 6.02 9.44
N ILE A 387 -3.32 7.06 10.12
CA ILE A 387 -4.26 6.96 11.24
C ILE A 387 -5.64 6.65 10.66
N MET A 388 -5.68 5.80 9.64
CA MET A 388 -6.81 5.60 8.76
C MET A 388 -6.85 4.11 8.47
N ASN A 389 -7.73 3.42 9.16
CA ASN A 389 -8.38 2.27 8.55
C ASN A 389 -9.01 2.77 7.24
N GLU A 390 -8.69 2.12 6.12
CA GLU A 390 -9.16 2.51 4.79
C GLU A 390 -9.97 1.36 4.19
N ILE A 391 -11.04 1.70 3.48
CA ILE A 391 -11.81 0.76 2.67
C ILE A 391 -11.35 0.91 1.23
N VAL A 392 -11.00 -0.22 0.62
CA VAL A 392 -10.60 -0.28 -0.78
C VAL A 392 -11.80 -0.73 -1.61
N LEU A 393 -12.24 0.13 -2.51
CA LEU A 393 -13.18 -0.20 -3.56
C LEU A 393 -12.37 -0.60 -4.78
N TRP A 394 -12.71 -1.75 -5.37
CA TRP A 394 -11.99 -2.32 -6.48
C TRP A 394 -12.94 -2.65 -7.62
N ASP A 395 -12.55 -2.27 -8.83
CA ASP A 395 -13.20 -2.61 -10.09
C ASP A 395 -12.32 -3.68 -10.77
N PRO A 396 -12.75 -4.95 -10.78
CA PRO A 396 -11.96 -6.04 -11.33
C PRO A 396 -11.79 -5.96 -12.85
N ASP A 397 -12.72 -5.32 -13.58
CA ASP A 397 -12.69 -5.28 -15.04
C ASP A 397 -11.69 -4.24 -15.57
N THR A 398 -11.55 -3.11 -14.87
CA THR A 398 -10.59 -2.05 -15.25
C THR A 398 -9.27 -2.12 -14.47
N GLY A 399 -9.27 -2.79 -13.32
CA GLY A 399 -8.16 -2.75 -12.36
C GLY A 399 -8.10 -1.46 -11.53
N ASP A 400 -9.03 -0.52 -11.74
CA ASP A 400 -9.12 0.70 -10.97
C ASP A 400 -9.46 0.39 -9.51
N HIS A 401 -8.96 1.22 -8.60
CA HIS A 401 -9.33 1.15 -7.20
C HIS A 401 -9.40 2.53 -6.57
N ARG A 402 -10.28 2.67 -5.59
CA ARG A 402 -10.43 3.89 -4.79
C ARG A 402 -10.32 3.56 -3.32
N ARG A 403 -9.68 4.45 -2.57
CA ARG A 403 -9.56 4.32 -1.12
C ARG A 403 -10.43 5.36 -0.44
N VAL A 404 -11.21 4.90 0.53
CA VAL A 404 -12.08 5.74 1.33
C VAL A 404 -11.67 5.57 2.79
N ALA A 405 -11.40 6.69 3.46
CA ALA A 405 -11.13 6.71 4.89
C ALA A 405 -12.30 6.08 5.66
N VAL A 406 -12.05 5.22 6.64
CA VAL A 406 -13.09 4.79 7.59
C VAL A 406 -13.53 6.01 8.43
N PRO A 407 -14.84 6.16 8.71
CA PRO A 407 -15.33 7.23 9.58
C PRO A 407 -14.59 7.28 10.92
N ALA A 408 -14.21 8.49 11.36
CA ALA A 408 -13.47 8.69 12.61
C ALA A 408 -14.23 8.17 13.86
N GLU A 409 -15.55 8.02 13.77
CA GLU A 409 -16.45 7.49 14.80
C GLU A 409 -16.34 5.97 15.01
N ILE A 410 -15.69 5.28 14.07
CA ILE A 410 -15.48 3.83 14.04
C ILE A 410 -14.01 3.48 14.30
N ASP A 411 -13.08 4.41 14.04
CA ASP A 411 -11.62 4.24 14.16
C ASP A 411 -11.09 4.24 15.61
N GLY A 412 -11.72 3.46 16.49
CA GLY A 412 -11.30 3.21 17.88
C GLY A 412 -11.68 1.79 18.31
N GLU A 413 -11.07 1.24 19.36
CA GLU A 413 -11.28 -0.15 19.82
C GLU A 413 -12.73 -0.48 20.30
N GLU A 414 -13.68 0.44 20.15
CA GLU A 414 -15.08 0.28 20.58
C GLU A 414 -16.05 -0.16 19.46
N LYS A 415 -15.64 -0.19 18.18
CA LYS A 415 -16.51 -0.58 17.06
C LYS A 415 -15.73 -1.30 15.97
N THR A 416 -16.31 -2.38 15.42
CA THR A 416 -15.70 -3.20 14.39
C THR A 416 -16.59 -3.25 13.14
N ILE A 417 -16.03 -2.93 11.98
CA ILE A 417 -16.68 -3.14 10.67
C ILE A 417 -16.50 -4.59 10.27
N TRP A 418 -17.58 -5.23 9.82
CA TRP A 418 -17.56 -6.63 9.42
C TRP A 418 -17.83 -6.84 7.93
N ASN A 419 -18.70 -6.03 7.34
CA ASN A 419 -19.10 -6.19 5.95
C ASN A 419 -19.50 -4.84 5.32
N GLY A 420 -19.72 -4.83 4.01
CA GLY A 420 -20.23 -3.68 3.30
C GLY A 420 -20.82 -4.04 1.94
N ALA A 421 -21.55 -3.09 1.37
CA ALA A 421 -22.15 -3.19 0.05
C ALA A 421 -21.82 -1.95 -0.77
N VAL A 422 -21.63 -2.14 -2.08
CA VAL A 422 -21.40 -1.05 -3.04
C VAL A 422 -22.62 -0.96 -3.95
N LEU A 423 -23.14 0.24 -4.14
CA LEU A 423 -24.34 0.52 -4.91
C LEU A 423 -24.07 1.59 -5.96
N CYS A 424 -24.56 1.39 -7.17
CA CYS A 424 -24.61 2.46 -8.16
C CYS A 424 -25.66 3.50 -7.74
N ALA A 425 -25.33 4.79 -7.72
CA ALA A 425 -26.27 5.84 -7.36
C ALA A 425 -27.29 6.11 -8.49
N ALA A 426 -27.02 5.64 -9.72
CA ALA A 426 -27.88 5.79 -10.90
C ALA A 426 -28.86 4.63 -11.12
N ALA A 427 -28.99 3.69 -10.15
CA ALA A 427 -29.78 2.47 -10.27
C ALA A 427 -31.30 2.64 -10.52
N GLY A 428 -31.81 3.87 -10.57
CA GLY A 428 -33.20 4.18 -10.90
C GLY A 428 -33.49 4.43 -12.40
N ASP A 429 -32.47 4.48 -13.26
CA ASP A 429 -32.65 4.60 -14.72
C ASP A 429 -32.36 3.26 -15.40
N ASP A 430 -33.43 2.63 -15.92
CA ASP A 430 -33.46 1.29 -16.55
C ASP A 430 -32.61 1.14 -17.84
N GLY A 431 -31.75 2.11 -18.15
CA GLY A 431 -30.89 2.14 -19.34
C GLY A 431 -29.41 2.48 -19.07
N HIS A 432 -28.97 2.57 -17.82
CA HIS A 432 -27.59 2.92 -17.50
C HIS A 432 -26.66 1.70 -17.61
N VAL A 433 -25.54 1.88 -18.31
CA VAL A 433 -24.46 0.88 -18.37
C VAL A 433 -23.55 1.12 -17.17
N HIS A 434 -23.40 0.11 -16.32
CA HIS A 434 -22.39 0.13 -15.26
C HIS A 434 -21.00 0.16 -15.89
N GLY A 435 -20.30 1.29 -15.82
CA GLY A 435 -18.88 1.39 -16.16
C GLY A 435 -18.02 1.49 -14.90
N GLY A 436 -16.70 1.62 -15.07
CA GLY A 436 -15.77 1.77 -13.94
C GLY A 436 -16.02 3.03 -13.10
N PHE A 437 -15.27 3.20 -12.01
CA PHE A 437 -15.51 4.23 -10.97
C PHE A 437 -15.62 5.69 -11.47
N SER A 438 -15.13 5.98 -12.68
CA SER A 438 -15.20 7.30 -13.34
C SER A 438 -16.52 7.57 -14.07
N SER A 439 -17.34 6.54 -14.29
CA SER A 439 -18.52 6.61 -15.16
C SER A 439 -19.83 6.89 -14.42
N CYS A 440 -19.94 6.49 -13.14
CA CYS A 440 -21.16 6.69 -12.35
C CYS A 440 -20.85 6.95 -10.87
N PRO A 441 -21.61 7.85 -10.21
CA PRO A 441 -21.54 7.98 -8.76
C PRO A 441 -22.03 6.71 -8.08
N PHE A 442 -21.45 6.40 -6.92
CA PHE A 442 -21.75 5.22 -6.14
C PHE A 442 -21.89 5.54 -4.66
N LYS A 443 -22.57 4.64 -3.94
CA LYS A 443 -22.67 4.65 -2.48
C LYS A 443 -22.00 3.40 -1.91
N VAL A 444 -21.41 3.53 -0.72
CA VAL A 444 -20.88 2.38 0.04
C VAL A 444 -21.60 2.34 1.36
N VAL A 445 -22.24 1.23 1.68
CA VAL A 445 -22.87 1.01 2.99
C VAL A 445 -22.01 0.05 3.78
N LEU A 446 -21.54 0.48 4.95
CA LEU A 446 -20.85 -0.40 5.88
C LEU A 446 -21.78 -0.89 6.95
N VAL A 447 -21.52 -2.08 7.46
CA VAL A 447 -22.19 -2.62 8.64
C VAL A 447 -21.18 -3.16 9.64
N GLY A 448 -21.45 -2.94 10.92
CA GLY A 448 -20.57 -3.33 11.99
C GLY A 448 -21.27 -3.52 13.33
N VAL A 449 -20.48 -3.88 14.33
CA VAL A 449 -20.94 -4.15 15.70
C VAL A 449 -20.06 -3.38 16.68
N ALA A 450 -20.66 -2.81 17.71
CA ALA A 450 -19.92 -2.24 18.83
C ALA A 450 -19.20 -3.33 19.63
N SER A 451 -18.07 -3.03 20.28
CA SER A 451 -17.20 -4.01 20.98
C SER A 451 -17.87 -4.71 22.16
N ASN A 452 -19.00 -4.20 22.65
CA ASN A 452 -19.83 -4.88 23.65
C ASN A 452 -20.77 -5.94 23.03
N ASN A 453 -20.78 -6.07 21.71
CA ASN A 453 -21.60 -7.00 20.92
C ASN A 453 -23.13 -6.79 21.03
N THR A 454 -23.61 -5.69 21.61
CA THR A 454 -25.05 -5.44 21.85
C THR A 454 -25.67 -4.39 20.93
N GLN A 455 -24.88 -3.76 20.07
CA GLN A 455 -25.36 -2.73 19.16
C GLN A 455 -24.80 -2.97 17.75
N MET A 456 -25.70 -3.01 16.77
CA MET A 456 -25.35 -3.03 15.35
C MET A 456 -25.41 -1.62 14.81
N PHE A 457 -24.54 -1.30 13.87
CA PHE A 457 -24.52 0.02 13.23
C PHE A 457 -24.27 -0.09 11.73
N ALA A 458 -24.67 0.96 11.01
CA ALA A 458 -24.36 1.17 9.61
C ALA A 458 -24.03 2.64 9.34
N CYS A 459 -23.29 2.88 8.27
CA CYS A 459 -23.04 4.23 7.75
C CYS A 459 -22.86 4.19 6.23
N VAL A 460 -23.13 5.31 5.57
CA VAL A 460 -23.15 5.40 4.12
C VAL A 460 -22.14 6.43 3.63
N TYR A 461 -21.26 6.02 2.74
CA TYR A 461 -20.42 6.93 1.96
C TYR A 461 -21.13 7.27 0.65
N SER A 462 -21.08 8.54 0.25
CA SER A 462 -21.51 8.99 -1.08
C SER A 462 -20.30 9.49 -1.86
N SER A 463 -20.06 8.92 -3.05
CA SER A 463 -18.97 9.38 -3.92
C SER A 463 -19.19 10.78 -4.48
N GLU A 464 -20.44 11.25 -4.57
CA GLU A 464 -20.78 12.60 -5.06
C GLU A 464 -20.36 13.68 -4.07
N THR A 465 -20.57 13.41 -2.77
CA THR A 465 -20.26 14.36 -1.71
C THR A 465 -18.87 14.15 -1.12
N GLY A 466 -18.28 12.97 -1.34
CA GLY A 466 -17.01 12.56 -0.73
C GLY A 466 -17.09 12.41 0.78
N LYS A 467 -18.29 12.20 1.34
CA LYS A 467 -18.54 12.21 2.78
C LYS A 467 -19.29 10.96 3.24
N TRP A 468 -19.03 10.59 4.49
CA TRP A 468 -19.83 9.62 5.23
C TRP A 468 -21.03 10.30 5.88
N SER A 469 -22.15 9.60 5.93
CA SER A 469 -23.28 9.91 6.79
C SER A 469 -22.91 9.71 8.26
N ASP A 470 -23.73 10.26 9.14
CA ASP A 470 -23.68 9.93 10.56
C ASP A 470 -23.92 8.43 10.76
N LEU A 471 -23.37 7.90 11.86
CA LEU A 471 -23.55 6.50 12.24
C LEU A 471 -25.00 6.24 12.67
N ILE A 472 -25.64 5.29 12.01
CA ILE A 472 -27.00 4.83 12.36
C ILE A 472 -26.84 3.56 13.16
N SER A 473 -27.46 3.50 14.34
CA SER A 473 -27.33 2.36 15.26
C SER A 473 -28.68 1.80 15.66
N THR A 474 -28.72 0.50 15.91
CA THR A 474 -29.88 -0.18 16.49
C THR A 474 -29.44 -1.20 17.54
N ALA A 475 -30.29 -1.45 18.53
CA ALA A 475 -30.00 -2.46 19.55
C ALA A 475 -30.05 -3.85 18.93
N ALA A 476 -29.05 -4.67 19.24
CA ALA A 476 -29.07 -6.06 18.83
C ALA A 476 -29.98 -6.87 19.78
N PRO A 477 -30.87 -7.73 19.26
CA PRO A 477 -31.73 -8.57 20.10
C PRO A 477 -30.96 -9.65 20.87
N PHE A 478 -29.70 -9.90 20.50
CA PHE A 478 -28.76 -10.84 21.12
C PHE A 478 -27.32 -10.36 20.90
N LEU A 479 -26.33 -11.05 21.50
CA LEU A 479 -24.91 -10.73 21.26
C LEU A 479 -24.50 -11.12 19.83
N VAL A 480 -24.17 -10.12 19.01
CA VAL A 480 -23.72 -10.30 17.62
C VAL A 480 -22.21 -10.26 17.57
N PHE A 481 -21.60 -11.23 16.88
CA PHE A 481 -20.15 -11.33 16.76
C PHE A 481 -19.63 -10.93 15.39
N ALA A 482 -20.42 -11.10 14.33
CA ALA A 482 -19.96 -10.84 12.97
C ALA A 482 -21.10 -10.67 11.95
N PHE A 483 -20.76 -10.12 10.79
CA PHE A 483 -21.55 -10.16 9.56
C PHE A 483 -20.76 -10.92 8.49
N VAL A 484 -21.03 -12.23 8.36
CA VAL A 484 -20.22 -13.14 7.53
C VAL A 484 -20.63 -13.07 6.06
N ASP A 485 -21.93 -13.10 5.78
CA ASP A 485 -22.45 -13.08 4.42
C ASP A 485 -22.54 -11.65 3.86
N PRO A 486 -22.26 -11.46 2.56
CA PRO A 486 -22.53 -10.19 1.87
C PRO A 486 -23.99 -9.74 2.00
N ALA A 487 -24.22 -8.45 1.82
CA ALA A 487 -25.57 -7.90 1.78
C ALA A 487 -26.35 -8.46 0.59
N THR A 488 -27.67 -8.58 0.72
CA THR A 488 -28.57 -8.80 -0.42
C THR A 488 -29.45 -7.56 -0.59
N LEU A 489 -29.52 -7.04 -1.81
CA LEU A 489 -30.42 -5.93 -2.13
C LEU A 489 -31.80 -6.49 -2.48
N VAL A 490 -32.84 -6.02 -1.79
CA VAL A 490 -34.23 -6.34 -2.14
C VAL A 490 -35.04 -5.05 -2.15
N GLY A 491 -35.49 -4.65 -3.34
CA GLY A 491 -36.07 -3.32 -3.54
C GLY A 491 -35.07 -2.23 -3.21
N HIS A 492 -35.46 -1.27 -2.38
CA HIS A 492 -34.62 -0.14 -1.94
C HIS A 492 -33.97 -0.37 -0.56
N ALA A 493 -33.75 -1.62 -0.15
CA ALA A 493 -33.14 -1.93 1.15
C ALA A 493 -32.09 -3.05 1.05
N LEU A 494 -31.02 -2.90 1.82
CA LEU A 494 -29.98 -3.92 2.00
C LEU A 494 -30.30 -4.77 3.23
N TYR A 495 -30.05 -6.06 3.13
CA TYR A 495 -30.31 -7.00 4.21
C TYR A 495 -29.07 -7.84 4.53
N TRP A 496 -28.82 -8.06 5.82
CA TRP A 496 -27.77 -8.96 6.31
C TRP A 496 -28.29 -9.95 7.34
N LEU A 497 -27.60 -11.09 7.46
CA LEU A 497 -27.79 -12.09 8.49
C LEU A 497 -26.66 -11.98 9.54
N PRO A 498 -26.85 -11.24 10.64
CA PRO A 498 -25.88 -11.18 11.73
C PRO A 498 -25.66 -12.55 12.37
N ALA A 499 -24.40 -12.90 12.64
CA ALA A 499 -24.01 -14.11 13.35
C ALA A 499 -23.82 -13.82 14.85
N GLY A 500 -24.47 -14.60 15.72
CA GLY A 500 -24.42 -14.41 17.17
C GLY A 500 -25.14 -15.51 17.96
N PHE A 501 -25.46 -15.23 19.23
CA PHE A 501 -26.24 -16.15 20.08
C PHE A 501 -27.76 -16.17 19.78
N GLY A 502 -28.16 -15.76 18.58
CA GLY A 502 -29.54 -15.75 18.12
C GLY A 502 -29.58 -15.63 16.60
N LYS A 503 -30.80 -15.47 16.05
CA LYS A 503 -31.01 -15.28 14.62
C LYS A 503 -31.94 -14.08 14.40
N CYS A 504 -31.52 -13.12 13.58
CA CYS A 504 -32.37 -12.06 13.06
C CYS A 504 -31.90 -11.66 11.66
N ILE A 505 -32.66 -10.80 10.98
CA ILE A 505 -32.25 -10.12 9.75
C ILE A 505 -32.12 -8.64 10.08
N LEU A 506 -30.98 -8.04 9.71
CA LEU A 506 -30.79 -6.60 9.77
C LEU A 506 -31.17 -5.99 8.42
N GLN A 507 -32.16 -5.10 8.42
CA GLN A 507 -32.54 -4.29 7.27
C GLN A 507 -31.90 -2.91 7.39
N PHE A 508 -31.32 -2.42 6.31
CA PHE A 508 -30.94 -1.03 6.09
C PHE A 508 -31.73 -0.45 4.93
N ASP A 509 -32.62 0.49 5.21
CA ASP A 509 -33.43 1.17 4.21
C ASP A 509 -32.62 2.30 3.56
N LEU A 510 -32.45 2.27 2.23
CA LEU A 510 -31.57 3.20 1.52
C LEU A 510 -32.16 4.60 1.39
N ASP A 511 -33.49 4.70 1.38
CA ASP A 511 -34.22 5.97 1.18
C ASP A 511 -34.27 6.78 2.48
N SER A 512 -34.69 6.12 3.57
CA SER A 512 -34.79 6.74 4.90
C SER A 512 -33.49 6.70 5.70
N GLN A 513 -32.53 5.87 5.30
CA GLN A 513 -31.30 5.59 6.05
C GLN A 513 -31.60 5.13 7.49
N THR A 514 -32.48 4.14 7.63
CA THR A 514 -32.86 3.58 8.93
C THR A 514 -32.50 2.11 9.05
N LEU A 515 -32.22 1.67 10.28
CA LEU A 515 -31.98 0.27 10.61
C LEU A 515 -33.22 -0.34 11.27
N ALA A 516 -33.64 -1.50 10.78
CA ALA A 516 -34.70 -2.30 11.38
C ALA A 516 -34.23 -3.74 11.60
N VAL A 517 -34.71 -4.36 12.67
CA VAL A 517 -34.46 -5.78 12.98
C VAL A 517 -35.72 -6.56 12.65
N ILE A 518 -35.57 -7.61 11.86
CA ILE A 518 -36.65 -8.49 11.43
C ILE A 518 -36.39 -9.89 11.95
N ASP A 519 -37.42 -10.53 12.51
CA ASP A 519 -37.34 -11.93 12.91
C ASP A 519 -37.29 -12.86 11.70
N LEU A 520 -36.56 -13.97 11.80
CA LEU A 520 -36.61 -15.02 10.79
C LEU A 520 -37.97 -15.75 10.81
N PRO A 521 -38.30 -16.50 9.75
CA PRO A 521 -39.40 -17.46 9.78
C PRO A 521 -39.30 -18.42 10.99
N PRO A 522 -40.42 -19.00 11.45
CA PRO A 522 -40.40 -20.04 12.48
C PRO A 522 -39.58 -21.26 12.02
N ASP A 523 -38.76 -21.81 12.91
CA ASP A 523 -37.96 -23.04 12.71
C ASP A 523 -36.99 -23.05 11.50
N PRO A 524 -36.06 -22.08 11.35
CA PRO A 524 -35.06 -22.14 10.30
C PRO A 524 -34.01 -23.21 10.62
N ASN A 525 -33.85 -24.19 9.73
CA ASN A 525 -33.03 -25.39 9.91
C ASN A 525 -31.54 -25.05 10.12
N CYS A 526 -30.85 -24.61 9.06
CA CYS A 526 -29.37 -24.53 9.08
C CYS A 526 -28.80 -23.29 8.37
N TYR A 527 -28.97 -23.16 7.04
CA TYR A 527 -28.30 -22.14 6.24
C TYR A 527 -29.29 -21.19 5.56
N PRO A 528 -29.72 -20.12 6.24
CA PRO A 528 -30.57 -19.11 5.63
C PRO A 528 -29.80 -18.30 4.56
N GLN A 529 -30.50 -17.95 3.49
CA GLN A 529 -30.07 -17.03 2.45
C GLN A 529 -31.19 -16.07 2.12
N ILE A 530 -30.92 -14.77 2.18
CA ILE A 530 -31.87 -13.73 1.77
C ILE A 530 -31.87 -13.66 0.24
N LEU A 531 -33.05 -13.47 -0.34
CA LEU A 531 -33.22 -13.31 -1.79
C LEU A 531 -34.44 -12.46 -2.11
N PRO A 532 -34.49 -11.82 -3.29
CA PRO A 532 -35.70 -11.18 -3.78
C PRO A 532 -36.74 -12.26 -4.16
N ALA A 533 -37.91 -12.24 -3.53
CA ALA A 533 -38.99 -13.17 -3.87
C ALA A 533 -39.74 -12.75 -5.15
N GLN A 534 -40.55 -13.66 -5.69
CA GLN A 534 -41.35 -13.41 -6.89
C GLN A 534 -42.29 -12.20 -6.68
N GLY A 535 -41.98 -11.08 -7.33
CA GLY A 535 -42.68 -9.80 -7.18
C GLY A 535 -41.93 -8.72 -6.39
N GLY A 536 -40.65 -8.94 -6.05
CA GLY A 536 -39.78 -7.93 -5.44
C GLY A 536 -39.91 -7.78 -3.91
N SER A 537 -40.66 -8.68 -3.27
CA SER A 537 -40.80 -8.76 -1.81
C SER A 537 -39.59 -9.45 -1.17
N LEU A 538 -39.43 -9.31 0.15
CA LEU A 538 -38.37 -9.97 0.91
C LEU A 538 -38.60 -11.49 0.97
N GLY A 539 -37.65 -12.26 0.43
CA GLY A 539 -37.64 -13.71 0.45
C GLY A 539 -36.49 -14.29 1.30
N LEU A 540 -36.66 -15.55 1.71
CA LEU A 540 -35.63 -16.33 2.39
C LEU A 540 -35.63 -17.76 1.88
N ALA A 541 -34.48 -18.25 1.46
CA ALA A 541 -34.21 -19.67 1.23
C ALA A 541 -33.54 -20.25 2.48
N ASP A 542 -34.18 -21.20 3.13
CA ASP A 542 -33.58 -21.97 4.21
C ASP A 542 -33.14 -23.34 3.69
N LEU A 543 -31.83 -23.59 3.77
CA LEU A 543 -31.21 -24.81 3.27
C LEU A 543 -30.78 -25.73 4.41
N SER A 544 -31.14 -27.00 4.29
CA SER A 544 -30.66 -28.11 5.13
C SER A 544 -30.24 -29.28 4.24
N CYS A 545 -29.58 -30.30 4.82
CA CYS A 545 -29.20 -31.49 4.05
C CYS A 545 -30.40 -32.18 3.38
N ASP A 546 -31.60 -32.09 3.98
CA ASP A 546 -32.79 -32.79 3.50
C ASP A 546 -33.72 -31.91 2.65
N SER A 547 -33.71 -30.59 2.87
CA SER A 547 -34.72 -29.70 2.28
C SER A 547 -34.22 -28.32 1.91
N LEU A 548 -34.83 -27.75 0.88
CA LEU A 548 -34.79 -26.34 0.52
C LEU A 548 -36.19 -25.76 0.70
N GLN A 549 -36.34 -24.84 1.67
CA GLN A 549 -37.59 -24.15 1.94
C GLN A 549 -37.51 -22.70 1.45
N ILE A 550 -38.47 -22.28 0.63
CA ILE A 550 -38.58 -20.90 0.16
C ILE A 550 -39.71 -20.21 0.91
N TRP A 551 -39.36 -19.13 1.60
CA TRP A 551 -40.25 -18.29 2.39
C TRP A 551 -40.36 -16.91 1.76
N GLU A 552 -41.54 -16.32 1.86
CA GLU A 552 -41.83 -14.97 1.38
C GLU A 552 -42.49 -14.16 2.48
N ARG A 553 -42.03 -12.92 2.69
CA ARG A 553 -42.60 -12.01 3.68
C ARG A 553 -43.64 -11.10 3.02
N LYS A 554 -44.92 -11.29 3.37
CA LYS A 554 -46.03 -10.45 2.86
C LYS A 554 -46.74 -9.70 3.97
N VAL A 555 -47.28 -8.55 3.62
CA VAL A 555 -48.23 -7.82 4.45
C VAL A 555 -49.58 -8.52 4.39
N CYS A 556 -50.07 -9.02 5.53
CA CYS A 556 -51.39 -9.62 5.63
C CYS A 556 -52.49 -8.55 5.56
N SER A 557 -53.76 -8.97 5.42
CA SER A 557 -54.93 -8.08 5.40
C SER A 557 -55.05 -7.18 6.65
N GLU A 558 -54.43 -7.59 7.75
CA GLU A 558 -54.34 -6.83 9.02
C GLU A 558 -53.27 -5.73 9.02
N GLY A 559 -52.50 -5.58 7.92
CA GLY A 559 -51.41 -4.61 7.80
C GLY A 559 -50.08 -5.06 8.42
N VAL A 560 -50.01 -6.28 8.98
CA VAL A 560 -48.78 -6.82 9.60
C VAL A 560 -48.02 -7.70 8.61
N ALA A 561 -46.71 -7.49 8.46
CA ALA A 561 -45.84 -8.31 7.64
C ALA A 561 -45.51 -9.65 8.33
N LYS A 562 -45.91 -10.78 7.72
CA LYS A 562 -45.66 -12.14 8.23
C LYS A 562 -44.91 -12.98 7.19
N TRP A 563 -44.09 -13.92 7.66
CA TRP A 563 -43.46 -14.93 6.81
C TRP A 563 -44.48 -16.00 6.41
N MET A 564 -44.51 -16.35 5.13
CA MET A 564 -45.33 -17.42 4.60
C MET A 564 -44.43 -18.40 3.84
N LEU A 565 -44.53 -19.68 4.20
CA LEU A 565 -43.85 -20.74 3.47
C LEU A 565 -44.48 -20.85 2.09
N HIS A 566 -43.70 -20.55 1.06
CA HIS A 566 -44.17 -20.63 -0.31
C HIS A 566 -44.06 -22.05 -0.84
N LYS A 567 -42.91 -22.70 -0.66
CA LYS A 567 -42.66 -24.05 -1.17
C LYS A 567 -41.50 -24.75 -0.47
N THR A 568 -41.58 -26.08 -0.42
CA THR A 568 -40.52 -26.95 0.10
C THR A 568 -40.12 -27.95 -0.98
N TYR A 569 -38.82 -28.13 -1.14
CA TYR A 569 -38.21 -29.08 -2.06
C TYR A 569 -37.28 -30.02 -1.30
N GLU A 570 -37.19 -31.27 -1.75
CA GLU A 570 -36.19 -32.22 -1.25
C GLU A 570 -34.85 -31.93 -1.91
N LEU A 571 -33.83 -31.56 -1.13
CA LEU A 571 -32.56 -31.11 -1.70
C LEU A 571 -31.83 -32.25 -2.44
N ASP A 572 -31.95 -33.48 -1.95
CA ASP A 572 -31.42 -34.67 -2.61
C ASP A 572 -31.97 -34.85 -4.04
N LYS A 573 -33.24 -34.50 -4.28
CA LYS A 573 -33.84 -34.55 -5.63
C LYS A 573 -33.39 -33.40 -6.52
N VAL A 574 -33.09 -32.24 -5.93
CA VAL A 574 -32.57 -31.08 -6.68
C VAL A 574 -31.12 -31.34 -7.13
N LEU A 575 -30.32 -31.99 -6.28
CA LEU A 575 -28.94 -32.35 -6.59
C LEU A 575 -28.79 -33.70 -7.31
N ASP A 576 -29.86 -34.49 -7.38
CA ASP A 576 -29.88 -35.88 -7.85
C ASP A 576 -28.87 -36.79 -7.11
N LEU A 577 -28.64 -36.51 -5.83
CA LEU A 577 -27.62 -37.14 -4.98
C LEU A 577 -28.07 -37.12 -3.52
N LYS A 578 -27.74 -38.16 -2.76
CA LYS A 578 -28.00 -38.22 -1.32
C LYS A 578 -26.84 -37.64 -0.52
N ILE A 579 -27.03 -36.49 0.10
CA ILE A 579 -25.97 -35.78 0.84
C ILE A 579 -26.08 -36.00 2.36
N ARG A 580 -24.94 -35.93 3.07
CA ARG A 580 -24.91 -35.97 4.55
C ARG A 580 -24.43 -34.65 5.13
N HIS A 581 -23.49 -34.01 4.44
CA HIS A 581 -22.94 -32.72 4.84
C HIS A 581 -23.26 -31.65 3.78
N LEU A 582 -23.67 -30.48 4.27
CA LEU A 582 -23.99 -29.31 3.46
C LEU A 582 -23.35 -28.07 4.11
N VAL A 583 -22.71 -27.22 3.31
CA VAL A 583 -22.25 -25.89 3.73
C VAL A 583 -22.57 -24.89 2.62
N LYS A 584 -23.21 -23.77 2.96
CA LYS A 584 -23.38 -22.65 2.03
C LYS A 584 -22.04 -21.93 1.86
N LEU A 585 -21.61 -21.77 0.61
CA LEU A 585 -20.35 -21.09 0.26
C LEU A 585 -20.56 -19.66 -0.22
N GLY A 586 -21.69 -19.35 -0.85
CA GLY A 586 -21.97 -18.02 -1.39
C GLY A 586 -23.31 -17.94 -2.12
N TYR A 587 -23.70 -16.74 -2.51
CA TYR A 587 -24.92 -16.44 -3.25
C TYR A 587 -24.63 -15.39 -4.33
N ALA A 588 -25.10 -15.65 -5.54
CA ALA A 588 -25.02 -14.72 -6.67
C ALA A 588 -26.39 -14.09 -6.89
N GLU A 589 -26.50 -12.79 -6.60
CA GLU A 589 -27.76 -12.04 -6.68
C GLU A 589 -28.29 -11.96 -8.12
N ASP A 590 -27.44 -11.66 -9.11
CA ASP A 590 -27.84 -11.43 -10.51
C ASP A 590 -28.47 -12.65 -11.20
N ILE A 591 -28.05 -13.85 -10.79
CA ILE A 591 -28.52 -15.11 -11.37
C ILE A 591 -29.34 -15.94 -10.37
N ASN A 592 -29.65 -15.37 -9.20
CA ASN A 592 -30.39 -15.99 -8.11
C ASN A 592 -29.93 -17.44 -7.83
N ALA A 593 -28.63 -17.62 -7.62
CA ALA A 593 -28.01 -18.93 -7.47
C ALA A 593 -27.19 -19.05 -6.18
N VAL A 594 -27.33 -20.18 -5.50
CA VAL A 594 -26.56 -20.51 -4.30
C VAL A 594 -25.46 -21.51 -4.61
N PHE A 595 -24.30 -21.32 -3.98
CA PHE A 595 -23.16 -22.22 -4.06
C PHE A 595 -23.07 -23.05 -2.80
N LEU A 596 -23.06 -24.37 -2.96
CA LEU A 596 -23.17 -25.33 -1.88
C LEU A 596 -22.00 -26.30 -1.95
N TRP A 597 -21.30 -26.49 -0.84
CA TRP A 597 -20.37 -27.60 -0.66
C TRP A 597 -21.11 -28.81 -0.09
N THR A 598 -20.84 -29.98 -0.66
CA THR A 598 -21.36 -31.27 -0.20
C THR A 598 -20.24 -32.31 -0.16
N ASP A 599 -20.57 -33.52 0.32
CA ASP A 599 -19.68 -34.69 0.30
C ASP A 599 -19.14 -35.05 -1.09
N PHE A 600 -19.76 -34.53 -2.16
CA PHE A 600 -19.45 -34.84 -3.54
C PHE A 600 -18.84 -33.65 -4.30
N GLY A 601 -18.55 -32.54 -3.62
CA GLY A 601 -17.95 -31.33 -4.20
C GLY A 601 -18.86 -30.10 -4.15
N VAL A 602 -18.53 -29.10 -4.95
CA VAL A 602 -19.23 -27.81 -5.01
C VAL A 602 -20.28 -27.81 -6.11
N PHE A 603 -21.50 -27.44 -5.75
CA PHE A 603 -22.66 -27.33 -6.62
C PHE A 603 -23.16 -25.90 -6.67
N MET A 604 -23.59 -25.46 -7.85
CA MET A 604 -24.39 -24.27 -8.04
C MET A 604 -25.85 -24.70 -8.20
N VAL A 605 -26.77 -24.10 -7.46
CA VAL A 605 -28.22 -24.34 -7.56
C VAL A 605 -28.92 -23.03 -7.88
N GLN A 606 -29.57 -22.96 -9.04
CA GLN A 606 -30.44 -21.84 -9.40
C GLN A 606 -31.78 -21.98 -8.66
N LEU A 607 -32.16 -20.98 -7.87
CA LEU A 607 -33.34 -21.09 -7.00
C LEU A 607 -34.67 -21.02 -7.76
N ASP A 608 -34.72 -20.28 -8.87
CA ASP A 608 -35.96 -20.15 -9.68
C ASP A 608 -36.29 -21.41 -10.49
N SER A 609 -35.26 -22.02 -11.09
CA SER A 609 -35.41 -23.18 -11.98
C SER A 609 -35.19 -24.52 -11.25
N LEU A 610 -34.61 -24.48 -10.05
CA LEU A 610 -34.13 -25.62 -9.28
C LEU A 610 -33.16 -26.52 -10.07
N ARG A 611 -32.48 -25.95 -11.06
CA ARG A 611 -31.42 -26.64 -11.78
C ARG A 611 -30.15 -26.58 -10.96
N SER A 612 -29.56 -27.74 -10.72
CA SER A 612 -28.24 -27.86 -10.12
C SER A 612 -27.18 -28.13 -11.19
N LYS A 613 -25.97 -27.63 -10.95
CA LYS A 613 -24.78 -27.91 -11.75
C LYS A 613 -23.61 -28.15 -10.81
N LYS A 614 -23.01 -29.34 -10.91
CA LYS A 614 -21.72 -29.61 -10.27
C LYS A 614 -20.64 -28.76 -10.92
N LEU A 615 -19.86 -28.04 -10.12
CA LEU A 615 -18.79 -27.18 -10.62
C LEU A 615 -17.43 -27.88 -10.56
N TRP A 616 -17.02 -28.30 -9.36
CA TRP A 616 -15.76 -29.03 -9.15
C TRP A 616 -15.79 -29.86 -7.87
N GLU A 617 -14.85 -30.79 -7.73
CA GLU A 617 -14.64 -31.59 -6.53
C GLU A 617 -13.53 -30.98 -5.67
N THR A 618 -13.79 -30.79 -4.37
CA THR A 618 -12.79 -30.30 -3.43
C THR A 618 -13.17 -30.67 -2.00
N ASN A 619 -12.16 -30.95 -1.17
CA ASN A 619 -12.32 -31.11 0.28
C ASN A 619 -12.08 -29.78 1.03
N ILE A 620 -11.79 -28.69 0.31
CA ILE A 620 -11.53 -27.38 0.87
C ILE A 620 -12.86 -26.60 0.90
N ILE A 621 -13.26 -26.19 2.10
CA ILE A 621 -14.46 -25.37 2.34
C ILE A 621 -14.00 -23.92 2.51
N THR A 622 -14.25 -23.11 1.48
CA THR A 622 -13.90 -21.68 1.46
C THR A 622 -15.06 -20.86 0.91
N PRO A 623 -15.33 -19.67 1.46
CA PRO A 623 -16.34 -18.78 0.92
C PRO A 623 -16.10 -18.48 -0.56
N ILE A 624 -17.19 -18.41 -1.33
CA ILE A 624 -17.18 -18.01 -2.73
C ILE A 624 -17.85 -16.64 -2.80
N HIS A 625 -17.16 -15.68 -3.43
CA HIS A 625 -17.71 -14.38 -3.79
C HIS A 625 -17.99 -14.41 -5.29
N PRO A 626 -19.24 -14.65 -5.72
CA PRO A 626 -19.56 -14.70 -7.14
C PRO A 626 -19.33 -13.35 -7.77
N TYR A 627 -18.75 -13.36 -8.97
CA TYR A 627 -18.51 -12.17 -9.77
C TYR A 627 -19.31 -12.26 -11.07
N THR A 628 -20.14 -11.26 -11.34
CA THR A 628 -20.89 -11.14 -12.57
C THR A 628 -20.42 -9.88 -13.29
N SER A 629 -20.09 -9.99 -14.56
CA SER A 629 -19.77 -8.84 -15.42
C SER A 629 -20.31 -9.08 -16.83
N THR A 630 -20.61 -8.01 -17.56
CA THR A 630 -20.96 -8.04 -18.97
C THR A 630 -19.70 -7.96 -19.82
N TYR A 631 -19.32 -9.06 -20.47
CA TYR A 631 -18.18 -9.06 -21.39
C TYR A 631 -18.59 -8.57 -22.78
N VAL A 632 -17.99 -7.48 -23.25
CA VAL A 632 -17.99 -7.15 -24.68
C VAL A 632 -16.77 -7.84 -25.29
N ALA A 633 -16.99 -8.82 -26.16
CA ALA A 633 -15.90 -9.43 -26.92
C ALA A 633 -15.16 -8.34 -27.69
N GLY A 634 -13.89 -8.12 -27.36
CA GLY A 634 -13.04 -7.14 -28.03
C GLY A 634 -12.97 -7.41 -29.53
N ILE A 635 -13.15 -6.34 -30.31
CA ILE A 635 -12.75 -6.22 -31.72
C ILE A 635 -11.24 -6.01 -31.77
#